data_AF-A0A9X2B4K4-F1
#
_entry.id   AF-A0A9X2B4K4-F1
#
_cell.length_a   1.000
_cell.length_b   1.000
_cell.length_c   1.000
_cell.angle_alpha   90.00
_cell.angle_beta   90.00
_cell.angle_gamma   90.00
#
_symmetry.space_group_name_H-M   'P 1'
#
loop_
_entity.id
_entity.type
_entity.pdbx_description
1 polymer ?
#
loop_
_entity_poly.entity_id
_entity_poly.type
_entity_poly.pdbx_seq_one_letter_code
_entity_poly.pdbx_strand_id
1 'polypeptide(L)'
;MVKRLLHSKKRAACFGLVMLLLMLFSFQGEGSFPWRLQPAAAKAPIQPVSQQEIKPMYASSSSKAKSATDAPGKTVYLTFDDGPSALTGEVLDILKKNNIHATFFVLGEQVKRYPELLQRIYEEGHAIGNHSYDHNYTELYSGFPVFWDQIKKTEEEINLITGIRPQLVRAPGGTAGHFDDTYFSLMKLGGYVVTDWNVDSGDSKRRGVPAAEIVKGAETPVKSDQVVLLMHDGSGHKESVKALPTIISWYKSKGFQFGVLSPDKEPVQFKVNDKARQLKRSAPSEAWVQSHVAGNAALFADGKPLRLEVGPQETTLQPGEYLYENGHYLVPVRTVAERLGGTAVWNAKAQTAGITLKADTDTTLLIHTKSELLSVMNSGKKQSDISTSVSLKNDAVWIPLRDLFATAGYMNIAASENSVERRVKVF
;
A
#
# COMPACT_ATOMS: atom_id res chain seq x y z
N MET A 1 28.11 -48.16 14.24
CA MET A 1 28.28 -49.63 14.28
C MET A 1 26.98 -50.26 13.79
N VAL A 2 27.11 -51.21 12.86
CA VAL A 2 26.14 -51.66 11.85
C VAL A 2 25.06 -52.61 12.38
N LYS A 3 23.82 -52.50 11.86
CA LYS A 3 22.85 -53.60 11.55
C LYS A 3 21.77 -53.02 10.60
N ARG A 4 21.76 -53.31 9.27
CA ARG A 4 21.17 -54.46 8.53
C ARG A 4 19.68 -54.66 8.86
N LEU A 5 18.70 -54.83 7.96
CA LEU A 5 18.54 -55.39 6.59
C LEU A 5 17.23 -54.81 5.98
N LEU A 6 17.17 -54.37 4.70
CA LEU A 6 16.79 -55.11 3.47
C LEU A 6 15.36 -55.73 3.45
N HIS A 7 14.50 -55.23 2.53
CA HIS A 7 13.84 -55.95 1.41
C HIS A 7 12.83 -54.98 0.72
N SER A 8 13.03 -54.58 -0.55
CA SER A 8 12.72 -55.28 -1.83
C SER A 8 11.23 -55.15 -2.25
N LYS A 9 10.92 -54.20 -3.16
CA LYS A 9 10.62 -54.37 -4.61
C LYS A 9 9.27 -55.03 -4.95
N LYS A 10 8.47 -54.32 -5.79
CA LYS A 10 7.98 -54.69 -7.16
C LYS A 10 6.73 -53.85 -7.51
N ARG A 11 6.73 -53.05 -8.60
CA ARG A 11 6.24 -53.33 -9.98
C ARG A 11 4.70 -53.47 -10.02
N ALA A 12 3.90 -53.00 -10.99
CA ALA A 12 4.10 -52.62 -12.39
C ALA A 12 2.91 -51.76 -12.91
N ALA A 13 3.08 -51.23 -14.12
CA ALA A 13 2.12 -50.48 -14.95
C ALA A 13 1.13 -51.37 -15.74
N CYS A 14 0.04 -50.77 -16.24
CA CYS A 14 -0.69 -51.04 -17.51
C CYS A 14 -1.71 -49.88 -17.72
N PHE A 15 -1.67 -49.07 -18.78
CA PHE A 15 -2.14 -49.21 -20.18
C PHE A 15 -3.67 -49.26 -20.41
N GLY A 16 -4.17 -48.24 -21.13
CA GLY A 16 -5.21 -48.35 -22.17
C GLY A 16 -6.68 -48.15 -21.78
N LEU A 17 -7.38 -47.15 -22.34
CA LEU A 17 -8.23 -47.27 -23.53
C LEU A 17 -9.21 -46.08 -23.67
N VAL A 18 -9.35 -45.59 -24.90
CA VAL A 18 -10.32 -44.62 -25.41
C VAL A 18 -11.73 -45.24 -25.49
N MET A 19 -12.79 -44.50 -25.16
CA MET A 19 -14.08 -44.69 -25.84
C MET A 19 -14.95 -43.43 -25.89
N LEU A 20 -15.32 -43.09 -27.12
CA LEU A 20 -16.28 -42.09 -27.57
C LEU A 20 -17.67 -42.76 -27.61
N LEU A 21 -18.72 -42.12 -27.10
CA LEU A 21 -20.10 -42.52 -27.41
C LEU A 21 -21.00 -41.31 -27.68
N LEU A 22 -21.36 -41.19 -28.95
CA LEU A 22 -22.47 -40.39 -29.48
C LEU A 22 -23.78 -41.15 -29.23
N MET A 23 -24.80 -40.47 -28.73
CA MET A 23 -26.20 -40.87 -28.98
C MET A 23 -27.00 -39.67 -29.46
N LEU A 24 -27.48 -39.83 -30.70
CA LEU A 24 -28.52 -39.05 -31.35
C LEU A 24 -29.88 -39.39 -30.73
N PHE A 25 -30.65 -38.38 -30.36
CA PHE A 25 -32.10 -38.49 -30.30
C PHE A 25 -32.70 -37.30 -31.04
N SER A 26 -33.24 -37.59 -32.22
CA SER A 26 -34.12 -36.71 -32.97
C SER A 26 -35.53 -36.81 -32.39
N PHE A 27 -36.11 -35.69 -32.00
CA PHE A 27 -37.56 -35.56 -31.89
C PHE A 27 -37.97 -34.17 -32.40
N GLN A 28 -38.61 -34.15 -33.56
CA GLN A 28 -39.37 -33.00 -34.06
C GLN A 28 -40.70 -32.94 -33.32
N GLY A 29 -41.13 -31.75 -32.93
CA GLY A 29 -42.43 -31.49 -32.36
C GLY A 29 -42.64 -29.99 -32.21
N GLU A 30 -43.42 -29.42 -33.12
CA GLU A 30 -43.76 -28.00 -33.23
C GLU A 30 -44.47 -27.46 -31.98
N GLY A 31 -44.17 -26.22 -31.62
CA GLY A 31 -44.82 -25.52 -30.51
C GLY A 31 -44.43 -24.05 -30.50
N SER A 32 -45.14 -23.26 -31.31
CA SER A 32 -45.07 -21.80 -31.35
C SER A 32 -45.60 -21.19 -30.05
N PHE A 33 -44.74 -20.56 -29.23
CA PHE A 33 -45.16 -19.53 -28.27
C PHE A 33 -44.08 -18.45 -28.13
N PRO A 34 -44.44 -17.15 -28.21
CA PRO A 34 -43.49 -16.04 -28.21
C PRO A 34 -43.16 -15.65 -26.77
N TRP A 35 -41.90 -15.81 -26.35
CA TRP A 35 -41.42 -15.12 -25.15
C TRP A 35 -41.06 -13.69 -25.53
N ARG A 36 -41.98 -12.79 -25.20
CA ARG A 36 -41.80 -11.35 -25.21
C ARG A 36 -40.83 -11.01 -24.07
N LEU A 37 -39.62 -10.57 -24.41
CA LEU A 37 -38.72 -9.89 -23.48
C LEU A 37 -39.45 -8.67 -22.90
N GLN A 38 -39.73 -8.68 -21.60
CA GLN A 38 -40.04 -7.45 -20.87
C GLN A 38 -38.78 -6.58 -20.87
N PRO A 39 -38.85 -5.31 -21.28
CA PRO A 39 -37.75 -4.38 -21.08
C PRO A 39 -37.54 -4.20 -19.57
N ALA A 40 -36.29 -4.32 -19.12
CA ALA A 40 -35.88 -3.83 -17.82
C ALA A 40 -36.31 -2.36 -17.69
N ALA A 41 -36.95 -2.03 -16.58
CA ALA A 41 -37.36 -0.68 -16.26
C ALA A 41 -36.19 0.29 -16.51
N ALA A 42 -36.42 1.29 -17.35
CA ALA A 42 -35.48 2.36 -17.62
C ALA A 42 -35.05 2.98 -16.27
N LYS A 43 -33.79 2.76 -15.88
CA LYS A 43 -33.17 3.58 -14.84
C LYS A 43 -33.24 5.02 -15.33
N ALA A 44 -33.82 5.88 -14.50
CA ALA A 44 -33.87 7.31 -14.74
C ALA A 44 -32.48 7.84 -15.14
N PRO A 45 -32.39 8.81 -16.05
CA PRO A 45 -31.11 9.37 -16.47
C PRO A 45 -30.38 9.91 -15.25
N ILE A 46 -29.21 9.32 -14.97
CA ILE A 46 -28.26 9.84 -13.99
C ILE A 46 -27.84 11.20 -14.52
N GLN A 47 -28.33 12.28 -13.90
CA GLN A 47 -27.85 13.61 -14.21
C GLN A 47 -26.36 13.67 -13.86
N PRO A 48 -25.51 14.28 -14.70
CA PRO A 48 -24.09 14.43 -14.40
C PRO A 48 -23.98 15.24 -13.11
N VAL A 49 -23.51 14.57 -12.05
CA VAL A 49 -23.12 15.24 -10.82
C VAL A 49 -21.98 16.18 -11.20
N SER A 50 -22.23 17.48 -11.07
CA SER A 50 -21.24 18.54 -11.15
C SER A 50 -19.97 18.10 -10.42
N GLN A 51 -18.87 17.93 -11.15
CA GLN A 51 -17.53 17.77 -10.59
C GLN A 51 -17.19 19.04 -9.79
N GLN A 52 -17.55 19.07 -8.51
CA GLN A 52 -16.84 19.90 -7.57
C GLN A 52 -15.46 19.29 -7.40
N GLU A 53 -14.43 20.07 -7.72
CA GLU A 53 -13.02 19.73 -7.62
C GLU A 53 -12.70 19.06 -6.26
N ILE A 54 -12.49 17.75 -6.27
CA ILE A 54 -11.85 17.06 -5.15
C ILE A 54 -10.36 17.37 -5.26
N LYS A 55 -9.88 18.31 -4.44
CA LYS A 55 -8.45 18.58 -4.29
C LYS A 55 -7.79 17.41 -3.58
N PRO A 56 -6.67 16.86 -4.08
CA PRO A 56 -5.86 15.92 -3.33
C PRO A 56 -5.26 16.65 -2.12
N MET A 57 -5.66 16.28 -0.91
CA MET A 57 -5.16 16.90 0.31
C MET A 57 -3.93 16.14 0.81
N TYR A 58 -2.79 16.38 0.14
CA TYR A 58 -1.49 16.38 0.81
C TYR A 58 -1.00 17.82 0.84
N ALA A 59 -1.13 18.44 2.00
CA ALA A 59 -0.41 19.67 2.33
C ALA A 59 0.26 19.44 3.67
N SER A 60 1.48 18.92 3.61
CA SER A 60 2.52 19.51 4.43
C SER A 60 2.58 21.01 4.09
N SER A 61 2.65 21.81 5.16
CA SER A 61 2.66 23.28 5.23
C SER A 61 1.33 24.05 5.12
N SER A 62 0.87 24.47 6.32
CA SER A 62 0.33 25.80 6.61
C SER A 62 -1.15 26.16 6.38
N SER A 63 -2.07 25.20 6.27
CA SER A 63 -3.45 25.55 6.62
C SER A 63 -3.57 25.54 8.15
N LYS A 64 -3.61 26.72 8.76
CA LYS A 64 -4.19 26.90 10.10
C LYS A 64 -5.64 26.42 10.00
N ALA A 65 -5.86 25.13 10.17
CA ALA A 65 -7.06 24.67 10.84
C ALA A 65 -7.08 25.47 12.14
N LYS A 66 -8.01 26.42 12.26
CA LYS A 66 -8.32 27.01 13.55
C LYS A 66 -8.83 25.85 14.40
N SER A 67 -7.89 25.23 15.12
CA SER A 67 -8.13 24.49 16.33
C SER A 67 -8.98 25.41 17.20
N ALA A 68 -10.28 25.14 17.25
CA ALA A 68 -11.15 25.76 18.21
C ALA A 68 -10.91 25.07 19.56
N THR A 69 -9.74 25.35 20.17
CA THR A 69 -9.45 25.41 21.61
C THR A 69 -7.93 25.61 21.80
N ASP A 70 -7.48 26.87 21.89
CA ASP A 70 -6.15 27.22 22.39
C ASP A 70 -6.11 27.12 23.94
N ALA A 71 -6.26 25.89 24.43
CA ALA A 71 -5.80 25.50 25.76
C ALA A 71 -4.94 24.24 25.59
N PRO A 72 -3.79 24.10 26.28
CA PRO A 72 -3.01 22.87 26.25
C PRO A 72 -3.81 21.74 26.92
N GLY A 73 -4.67 21.09 26.15
CA GLY A 73 -5.54 20.00 26.56
C GLY A 73 -4.89 18.64 26.33
N LYS A 74 -5.26 17.66 27.15
CA LYS A 74 -4.81 16.28 26.97
C LYS A 74 -5.36 15.71 25.67
N THR A 75 -4.53 15.01 24.91
CA THR A 75 -4.93 14.39 23.63
C THR A 75 -4.75 12.88 23.70
N VAL A 76 -5.75 12.14 23.23
CA VAL A 76 -5.69 10.70 23.00
C VAL A 76 -5.69 10.43 21.50
N TYR A 77 -4.74 9.60 21.07
CA TYR A 77 -4.62 9.07 19.73
C TYR A 77 -5.05 7.60 19.82
N LEU A 78 -6.27 7.31 19.38
CA LEU A 78 -6.72 5.93 19.22
C LEU A 78 -6.00 5.34 18.01
N THR A 79 -5.36 4.18 18.20
CA THR A 79 -4.65 3.51 17.12
C THR A 79 -5.09 2.06 17.00
N PHE A 80 -5.27 1.60 15.76
CA PHE A 80 -5.75 0.26 15.42
C PHE A 80 -4.74 -0.46 14.53
N ASP A 81 -4.29 -1.62 14.97
CA ASP A 81 -3.33 -2.47 14.25
C ASP A 81 -4.04 -3.70 13.63
N ASP A 82 -3.36 -4.33 12.67
CA ASP A 82 -3.72 -5.58 11.98
C ASP A 82 -4.90 -5.53 10.99
N GLY A 83 -5.54 -4.36 10.86
CA GLY A 83 -6.59 -4.13 9.87
C GLY A 83 -6.07 -3.87 8.44
N PRO A 84 -6.97 -3.65 7.47
CA PRO A 84 -8.42 -3.73 7.63
C PRO A 84 -8.93 -5.17 7.77
N SER A 85 -10.11 -5.36 8.33
CA SER A 85 -10.77 -6.65 8.45
C SER A 85 -12.29 -6.49 8.38
N ALA A 86 -13.04 -7.60 8.49
CA ALA A 86 -14.49 -7.57 8.63
C ALA A 86 -14.98 -6.74 9.84
N LEU A 87 -14.11 -6.41 10.80
CA LEU A 87 -14.43 -5.60 11.98
C LEU A 87 -14.21 -4.10 11.75
N THR A 88 -13.35 -3.70 10.81
CA THR A 88 -12.95 -2.31 10.59
C THR A 88 -14.15 -1.42 10.27
N GLY A 89 -15.12 -1.91 9.49
CA GLY A 89 -16.34 -1.15 9.19
C GLY A 89 -17.13 -0.74 10.44
N GLU A 90 -17.24 -1.62 11.42
CA GLU A 90 -17.94 -1.34 12.69
C GLU A 90 -17.13 -0.36 13.55
N VAL A 91 -15.80 -0.46 13.55
CA VAL A 91 -14.92 0.52 14.20
C VAL A 91 -15.13 1.91 13.59
N LEU A 92 -15.09 2.04 12.26
CA LEU A 92 -15.34 3.30 11.55
C LEU A 92 -16.70 3.90 11.91
N ASP A 93 -17.76 3.08 11.94
CA ASP A 93 -19.11 3.54 12.31
C ASP A 93 -19.16 4.09 13.75
N ILE A 94 -18.45 3.46 14.69
CA ILE A 94 -18.35 3.93 16.09
C ILE A 94 -17.58 5.26 16.15
N LEU A 95 -16.47 5.39 15.42
CA LEU A 95 -15.67 6.62 15.37
C LEU A 95 -16.49 7.78 14.78
N LYS A 96 -17.15 7.54 13.65
CA LYS A 96 -18.02 8.50 12.96
C LYS A 96 -19.19 8.96 13.84
N LYS A 97 -19.88 8.03 14.51
CA LYS A 97 -20.96 8.35 15.47
C LYS A 97 -20.48 9.26 16.60
N ASN A 98 -19.20 9.16 16.95
CA ASN A 98 -18.58 9.96 18.01
C ASN A 98 -17.93 11.26 17.50
N ASN A 99 -17.92 11.50 16.19
CA ASN A 99 -17.23 12.59 15.51
C ASN A 99 -15.74 12.67 15.90
N ILE A 100 -15.06 11.52 15.86
CA ILE A 100 -13.63 11.42 16.17
C ILE A 100 -12.88 10.76 15.01
N HIS A 101 -11.61 11.11 14.85
CA HIS A 101 -10.69 10.43 13.93
C HIS A 101 -9.66 9.61 14.71
N ALA A 102 -9.13 8.56 14.07
CA ALA A 102 -8.14 7.65 14.63
C ALA A 102 -6.98 7.42 13.65
N THR A 103 -6.00 6.61 14.06
CA THR A 103 -4.90 6.16 13.19
C THR A 103 -4.96 4.65 12.99
N PHE A 104 -4.89 4.17 11.75
CA PHE A 104 -4.92 2.74 11.43
C PHE A 104 -3.57 2.32 10.86
N PHE A 105 -2.89 1.40 11.53
CA PHE A 105 -1.66 0.76 11.03
C PHE A 105 -2.04 -0.52 10.32
N VAL A 106 -2.05 -0.47 8.99
CA VAL A 106 -2.64 -1.52 8.16
C VAL A 106 -1.61 -2.51 7.63
N LEU A 107 -2.04 -3.75 7.45
CA LEU A 107 -1.29 -4.81 6.79
C LEU A 107 -1.52 -4.79 5.28
N GLY A 108 -0.45 -4.89 4.50
CA GLY A 108 -0.53 -4.84 3.03
C GLY A 108 -1.40 -5.95 2.43
N GLU A 109 -1.32 -7.17 2.96
CA GLU A 109 -2.18 -8.28 2.51
C GLU A 109 -3.67 -8.02 2.77
N GLN A 110 -3.98 -7.31 3.86
CA GLN A 110 -5.35 -7.01 4.26
C GLN A 110 -5.91 -5.83 3.47
N VAL A 111 -5.08 -4.82 3.21
CA VAL A 111 -5.38 -3.73 2.29
C VAL A 111 -5.80 -4.27 0.92
N LYS A 112 -5.04 -5.23 0.40
CA LYS A 112 -5.36 -5.89 -0.87
C LYS A 112 -6.68 -6.68 -0.83
N ARG A 113 -7.02 -7.24 0.33
CA ARG A 113 -8.25 -8.03 0.52
C ARG A 113 -9.48 -7.16 0.73
N TYR A 114 -9.34 -5.99 1.37
CA TYR A 114 -10.42 -5.08 1.73
C TYR A 114 -10.14 -3.63 1.25
N PRO A 115 -9.95 -3.42 -0.07
CA PRO A 115 -9.60 -2.11 -0.61
C PRO A 115 -10.67 -1.05 -0.32
N GLU A 116 -11.94 -1.44 -0.26
CA GLU A 116 -13.06 -0.55 0.07
C GLU A 116 -12.98 -0.01 1.51
N LEU A 117 -12.48 -0.81 2.46
CA LEU A 117 -12.32 -0.38 3.84
C LEU A 117 -11.12 0.56 3.99
N LEU A 118 -10.03 0.31 3.26
CA LEU A 118 -8.91 1.27 3.24
C LEU A 118 -9.35 2.62 2.65
N GLN A 119 -10.08 2.61 1.53
CA GLN A 119 -10.62 3.82 0.93
C GLN A 119 -11.51 4.59 1.92
N ARG A 120 -12.34 3.85 2.67
CA ARG A 120 -13.21 4.43 3.69
C ARG A 120 -12.45 5.02 4.88
N ILE A 121 -11.37 4.37 5.34
CA ILE A 121 -10.45 4.93 6.35
C ILE A 121 -9.91 6.29 5.89
N TYR A 122 -9.47 6.36 4.63
CA TYR A 122 -8.92 7.59 4.03
C TYR A 122 -9.98 8.70 3.89
N GLU A 123 -11.13 8.40 3.28
CA GLU A 123 -12.20 9.37 3.02
C GLU A 123 -12.87 9.91 4.28
N GLU A 124 -12.94 9.11 5.35
CA GLU A 124 -13.48 9.52 6.65
C GLU A 124 -12.46 10.30 7.50
N GLY A 125 -11.28 10.63 6.94
CA GLY A 125 -10.32 11.56 7.54
C GLY A 125 -9.42 10.96 8.63
N HIS A 126 -9.28 9.64 8.65
CA HIS A 126 -8.36 8.95 9.56
C HIS A 126 -6.93 8.95 9.01
N ALA A 127 -5.94 8.88 9.90
CA ALA A 127 -4.56 8.70 9.46
C ALA A 127 -4.30 7.21 9.15
N ILE A 128 -3.51 6.95 8.11
CA ILE A 128 -3.07 5.62 7.72
C ILE A 128 -1.57 5.51 8.01
N GLY A 129 -1.20 4.45 8.71
CA GLY A 129 0.17 4.02 8.93
C GLY A 129 0.40 2.62 8.37
N ASN A 130 1.66 2.24 8.23
CA ASN A 130 2.08 0.95 7.70
C ASN A 130 2.42 -0.02 8.84
N HIS A 131 1.92 -1.26 8.76
CA HIS A 131 2.16 -2.32 9.75
C HIS A 131 2.88 -3.55 9.19
N SER A 132 3.69 -3.39 8.14
CA SER A 132 4.26 -4.50 7.33
C SER A 132 3.23 -5.17 6.42
N TYR A 133 3.63 -6.24 5.71
CA TYR A 133 2.81 -6.87 4.69
C TYR A 133 1.91 -7.98 5.23
N ASP A 134 2.48 -8.94 5.98
CA ASP A 134 1.79 -10.17 6.42
C ASP A 134 1.92 -10.48 7.93
N HIS A 135 2.60 -9.61 8.68
CA HIS A 135 2.82 -9.78 10.12
C HIS A 135 3.55 -11.10 10.53
N ASN A 136 4.30 -11.73 9.61
CA ASN A 136 5.10 -12.91 9.92
C ASN A 136 6.42 -12.52 10.61
N TYR A 137 6.42 -12.53 11.95
CA TYR A 137 7.58 -12.16 12.77
C TYR A 137 8.91 -12.80 12.37
N THR A 138 8.91 -14.10 12.05
CA THR A 138 10.15 -14.84 11.78
C THR A 138 10.81 -14.32 10.52
N GLU A 139 10.02 -14.08 9.48
CA GLU A 139 10.48 -13.55 8.21
C GLU A 139 10.78 -12.06 8.32
N LEU A 140 9.82 -11.28 8.84
CA LEU A 140 9.89 -9.83 8.98
C LEU A 140 11.15 -9.35 9.68
N TYR A 141 11.57 -10.06 10.73
CA TYR A 141 12.70 -9.68 11.58
C TYR A 141 13.98 -10.48 11.32
N SER A 142 14.04 -11.21 10.20
CA SER A 142 15.23 -11.95 9.76
C SER A 142 16.37 -11.01 9.33
N GLY A 143 16.06 -9.79 8.88
CA GLY A 143 17.04 -8.78 8.48
C GLY A 143 16.37 -7.50 7.97
N PHE A 144 17.09 -6.37 8.04
CA PHE A 144 16.53 -5.08 7.64
C PHE A 144 16.05 -5.05 6.17
N PRO A 145 16.72 -5.66 5.18
CA PRO A 145 16.21 -5.71 3.81
C PRO A 145 14.83 -6.35 3.68
N VAL A 146 14.54 -7.39 4.46
CA VAL A 146 13.23 -8.07 4.45
C VAL A 146 12.16 -7.20 5.10
N PHE A 147 12.50 -6.55 6.23
CA PHE A 147 11.62 -5.58 6.86
C PHE A 147 11.28 -4.44 5.90
N TRP A 148 12.30 -3.85 5.26
CA TRP A 148 12.14 -2.78 4.28
C TRP A 148 11.25 -3.19 3.10
N ASP A 149 11.46 -4.38 2.54
CA ASP A 149 10.64 -4.90 1.44
C ASP A 149 9.16 -5.00 1.83
N GLN A 150 8.85 -5.54 3.02
CA GLN A 150 7.48 -5.59 3.52
C GLN A 150 6.87 -4.19 3.68
N ILE A 151 7.63 -3.21 4.21
CA ILE A 151 7.16 -1.83 4.31
C ILE A 151 6.87 -1.26 2.92
N LYS A 152 7.78 -1.41 1.96
CA LYS A 152 7.58 -0.88 0.59
C LYS A 152 6.40 -1.52 -0.12
N LYS A 153 6.22 -2.83 0.05
CA LYS A 153 5.10 -3.56 -0.54
C LYS A 153 3.77 -3.08 0.00
N THR A 154 3.65 -2.91 1.31
CA THR A 154 2.44 -2.35 1.94
C THR A 154 2.19 -0.90 1.55
N GLU A 155 3.26 -0.09 1.46
CA GLU A 155 3.15 1.30 1.02
C GLU A 155 2.57 1.39 -0.40
N GLU A 156 3.00 0.51 -1.32
CA GLU A 156 2.47 0.50 -2.68
C GLU A 156 1.00 0.07 -2.72
N GLU A 157 0.60 -0.97 -1.97
CA GLU A 157 -0.81 -1.38 -1.91
C GLU A 157 -1.71 -0.24 -1.38
N ILE A 158 -1.24 0.52 -0.38
CA ILE A 158 -1.96 1.69 0.13
C ILE A 158 -2.05 2.79 -0.93
N ASN A 159 -0.95 3.08 -1.59
CA ASN A 159 -0.86 4.14 -2.59
C ASN A 159 -1.71 3.86 -3.83
N LEU A 160 -1.77 2.60 -4.28
CA LEU A 160 -2.62 2.20 -5.41
C LEU A 160 -4.10 2.47 -5.17
N ILE A 161 -4.55 2.44 -3.92
CA ILE A 161 -5.96 2.65 -3.55
C ILE A 161 -6.22 4.13 -3.25
N THR A 162 -5.36 4.75 -2.45
CA THR A 162 -5.63 6.07 -1.85
C THR A 162 -4.88 7.22 -2.53
N GLY A 163 -3.86 6.92 -3.33
CA GLY A 163 -2.95 7.90 -3.92
C GLY A 163 -1.91 8.47 -2.94
N ILE A 164 -1.74 7.83 -1.77
CA ILE A 164 -0.93 8.32 -0.66
C ILE A 164 0.17 7.34 -0.28
N ARG A 165 1.29 7.86 0.23
CA ARG A 165 2.33 7.04 0.86
C ARG A 165 2.41 7.37 2.36
N PRO A 166 2.10 6.41 3.26
CA PRO A 166 2.16 6.67 4.69
C PRO A 166 3.61 6.78 5.19
N GLN A 167 3.93 7.88 5.90
CA GLN A 167 5.21 8.03 6.60
C GLN A 167 5.24 7.34 7.96
N LEU A 168 4.08 7.14 8.58
CA LEU A 168 3.95 6.50 9.88
C LEU A 168 4.13 4.99 9.73
N VAL A 169 5.00 4.41 10.55
CA VAL A 169 5.23 2.96 10.60
C VAL A 169 5.06 2.48 12.03
N ARG A 170 4.34 1.38 12.21
CA ARG A 170 4.33 0.63 13.47
C ARG A 170 4.87 -0.77 13.23
N ALA A 171 5.84 -1.16 14.04
CA ALA A 171 6.44 -2.49 13.93
C ALA A 171 5.49 -3.54 14.53
N PRO A 172 5.15 -4.63 13.82
CA PRO A 172 4.51 -5.82 14.39
C PRO A 172 5.11 -6.24 15.74
N GLY A 173 4.29 -6.26 16.79
CA GLY A 173 4.71 -6.56 18.17
C GLY A 173 5.48 -5.45 18.90
N GLY A 174 5.59 -4.27 18.30
CA GLY A 174 6.33 -3.13 18.84
C GLY A 174 7.83 -3.20 18.60
N THR A 175 8.52 -2.08 18.77
CA THR A 175 9.98 -1.99 18.52
C THR A 175 10.80 -2.69 19.60
N ALA A 176 10.27 -2.82 20.82
CA ALA A 176 10.98 -3.36 21.97
C ALA A 176 11.38 -4.83 21.76
N GLY A 177 12.70 -5.09 21.71
CA GLY A 177 13.23 -6.43 21.47
C GLY A 177 13.22 -6.88 19.99
N HIS A 178 12.72 -6.04 19.08
CA HIS A 178 12.70 -6.27 17.64
C HIS A 178 13.62 -5.31 16.88
N PHE A 179 13.65 -4.02 17.24
CA PHE A 179 14.46 -2.99 16.60
C PHE A 179 15.73 -2.72 17.39
N ASP A 180 16.86 -2.69 16.68
CA ASP A 180 18.13 -2.15 17.14
C ASP A 180 18.35 -0.73 16.59
N ASP A 181 19.48 -0.10 16.94
CA ASP A 181 19.82 1.26 16.49
C ASP A 181 19.93 1.36 14.95
N THR A 182 20.26 0.26 14.26
CA THR A 182 20.36 0.22 12.79
C THR A 182 18.98 0.36 12.16
N TYR A 183 17.97 -0.35 12.68
CA TYR A 183 16.60 -0.24 12.19
C TYR A 183 16.07 1.19 12.34
N PHE A 184 16.21 1.80 13.52
CA PHE A 184 15.77 3.18 13.74
C PHE A 184 16.48 4.16 12.81
N SER A 185 17.81 4.02 12.66
CA SER A 185 18.60 4.91 11.81
C SER A 185 18.21 4.81 10.33
N LEU A 186 18.01 3.60 9.82
CA LEU A 186 17.66 3.37 8.41
C LEU A 186 16.20 3.75 8.11
N MET A 187 15.25 3.50 9.03
CA MET A 187 13.87 3.97 8.86
C MET A 187 13.81 5.50 8.82
N LYS A 188 14.56 6.17 9.70
CA LYS A 188 14.69 7.64 9.70
C LYS A 188 15.36 8.16 8.42
N LEU A 189 16.43 7.52 7.96
CA LEU A 189 17.08 7.85 6.69
C LEU A 189 16.11 7.72 5.50
N GLY A 190 15.25 6.72 5.54
CA GLY A 190 14.19 6.52 4.55
C GLY A 190 13.04 7.53 4.65
N GLY A 191 13.02 8.41 5.65
CA GLY A 191 11.96 9.39 5.87
C GLY A 191 10.70 8.85 6.56
N TYR A 192 10.78 7.68 7.19
CA TYR A 192 9.68 7.15 7.99
C TYR A 192 9.76 7.59 9.45
N VAL A 193 8.59 7.68 10.07
CA VAL A 193 8.42 7.94 11.50
C VAL A 193 7.86 6.68 12.14
N VAL A 194 8.73 5.97 12.87
CA VAL A 194 8.34 4.77 13.62
C VAL A 194 7.68 5.18 14.92
N THR A 195 6.50 4.64 15.23
CA THR A 195 5.79 4.96 16.48
C THR A 195 5.21 3.70 17.12
N ASP A 196 5.47 3.56 18.42
CA ASP A 196 4.89 2.59 19.33
C ASP A 196 3.62 3.18 19.99
N TRP A 197 3.37 2.80 21.24
CA TRP A 197 2.27 3.24 22.08
C TRP A 197 2.75 3.49 23.51
N ASN A 198 2.00 4.24 24.31
CA ASN A 198 2.28 4.41 25.74
C ASN A 198 1.14 3.92 26.65
N VAL A 199 0.02 3.51 26.05
CA VAL A 199 -1.05 2.74 26.70
C VAL A 199 -1.36 1.54 25.84
N ASP A 200 -1.30 0.36 26.45
CA ASP A 200 -1.72 -0.91 25.85
C ASP A 200 -3.09 -1.28 26.40
N SER A 201 -4.10 -1.43 25.54
CA SER A 201 -5.44 -1.86 25.96
C SER A 201 -5.45 -3.30 26.48
N GLY A 202 -4.46 -4.11 26.12
CA GLY A 202 -4.35 -5.53 26.45
C GLY A 202 -5.28 -6.42 25.64
N ASP A 203 -5.88 -5.91 24.56
CA ASP A 203 -6.83 -6.65 23.72
C ASP A 203 -6.21 -7.81 22.93
N SER A 204 -4.88 -7.81 22.76
CA SER A 204 -4.10 -8.90 22.17
C SER A 204 -3.42 -9.82 23.20
N LYS A 205 -3.61 -9.59 24.50
CA LYS A 205 -2.94 -10.35 25.58
C LYS A 205 -3.21 -11.86 25.52
N ARG A 206 -4.40 -12.26 25.08
CA ARG A 206 -4.78 -13.65 24.78
C ARG A 206 -5.98 -13.67 23.83
N ARG A 207 -6.27 -14.82 23.24
CA ARG A 207 -7.48 -15.00 22.44
C ARG A 207 -8.73 -14.74 23.30
N GLY A 208 -9.60 -13.84 22.85
CA GLY A 208 -10.89 -13.56 23.49
C GLY A 208 -10.79 -12.82 24.82
N VAL A 209 -9.86 -11.85 24.94
CA VAL A 209 -9.84 -10.92 26.09
C VAL A 209 -11.21 -10.24 26.22
N PRO A 210 -11.91 -10.33 27.36
CA PRO A 210 -13.23 -9.71 27.51
C PRO A 210 -13.17 -8.18 27.39
N ALA A 211 -14.19 -7.57 26.79
CA ALA A 211 -14.25 -6.11 26.63
C ALA A 211 -14.01 -5.33 27.94
N ALA A 212 -14.47 -5.82 29.08
CA ALA A 212 -14.23 -5.18 30.38
C ALA A 212 -12.74 -5.15 30.81
N GLU A 213 -11.96 -6.19 30.47
CA GLU A 213 -10.52 -6.20 30.71
C GLU A 213 -9.80 -5.20 29.78
N ILE A 214 -10.26 -5.10 28.52
CA ILE A 214 -9.75 -4.16 27.53
C ILE A 214 -9.98 -2.71 27.97
N VAL A 215 -11.20 -2.39 28.43
CA VAL A 215 -11.51 -1.07 28.99
C VAL A 215 -10.56 -0.74 30.14
N LYS A 216 -10.37 -1.66 31.08
CA LYS A 216 -9.47 -1.45 32.23
C LYS A 216 -8.02 -1.19 31.80
N GLY A 217 -7.53 -1.88 30.75
CA GLY A 217 -6.20 -1.64 30.18
C GLY A 217 -6.10 -0.24 29.56
N ALA A 218 -7.10 0.15 28.77
CA ALA A 218 -7.15 1.47 28.14
C ALA A 218 -7.21 2.63 29.15
N GLU A 219 -7.81 2.43 30.32
CA GLU A 219 -7.89 3.44 31.39
C GLU A 219 -6.57 3.65 32.16
N THR A 220 -5.46 3.04 31.72
CA THR A 220 -4.15 3.17 32.38
C THR A 220 -3.69 4.63 32.44
N PRO A 221 -3.45 5.19 33.64
CA PRO A 221 -2.95 6.55 33.77
C PRO A 221 -1.52 6.68 33.22
N VAL A 222 -1.30 7.66 32.34
CA VAL A 222 0.05 8.06 31.91
C VAL A 222 0.40 9.44 32.45
N LYS A 223 1.68 9.68 32.72
CA LYS A 223 2.21 11.00 33.15
C LYS A 223 2.38 11.98 31.97
N SER A 224 1.77 11.67 30.83
CA SER A 224 1.89 12.41 29.58
C SER A 224 0.55 13.07 29.24
N ASP A 225 0.59 14.27 28.68
CA ASP A 225 -0.59 14.92 28.10
C ASP A 225 -0.97 14.34 26.73
N GLN A 226 -0.17 13.41 26.21
CA GLN A 226 -0.44 12.64 25.00
C GLN A 226 -0.52 11.15 25.31
N VAL A 227 -1.67 10.55 25.00
CA VAL A 227 -1.91 9.11 25.05
C VAL A 227 -1.90 8.56 23.64
N VAL A 228 -1.05 7.58 23.36
CA VAL A 228 -1.14 6.75 22.15
C VAL A 228 -1.63 5.39 22.61
N LEU A 229 -2.91 5.10 22.35
CA LEU A 229 -3.59 3.88 22.78
C LEU A 229 -3.51 2.82 21.68
N LEU A 230 -2.90 1.67 22.01
CA LEU A 230 -2.89 0.49 21.15
C LEU A 230 -4.19 -0.31 21.32
N MET A 231 -4.86 -0.51 20.19
CA MET A 231 -5.98 -1.44 20.00
C MET A 231 -5.79 -2.16 18.66
N HIS A 232 -6.58 -3.19 18.41
CA HIS A 232 -6.55 -3.95 17.16
C HIS A 232 -7.94 -4.04 16.54
N ASP A 233 -8.02 -3.84 15.23
CA ASP A 233 -9.22 -4.10 14.42
C ASP A 233 -9.03 -5.27 13.44
N GLY A 234 -7.91 -5.99 13.56
CA GLY A 234 -7.64 -7.25 12.88
C GLY A 234 -8.61 -8.39 13.25
N SER A 235 -8.51 -9.49 12.48
CA SER A 235 -9.39 -10.66 12.67
C SER A 235 -9.25 -11.26 14.08
N GLY A 236 -10.36 -11.38 14.80
CA GLY A 236 -10.39 -11.97 16.15
C GLY A 236 -10.60 -10.96 17.28
N HIS A 237 -10.57 -9.67 17.00
CA HIS A 237 -10.66 -8.58 17.98
C HIS A 237 -12.09 -8.03 18.19
N LYS A 238 -13.11 -8.90 18.12
CA LYS A 238 -14.52 -8.50 18.32
C LYS A 238 -14.77 -7.82 19.68
N GLU A 239 -14.04 -8.24 20.71
CA GLU A 239 -14.15 -7.64 22.04
C GLU A 239 -13.54 -6.23 22.10
N SER A 240 -12.54 -5.92 21.27
CA SER A 240 -11.99 -4.56 21.12
C SER A 240 -13.05 -3.61 20.58
N VAL A 241 -13.80 -4.04 19.56
CA VAL A 241 -14.92 -3.26 18.99
C VAL A 241 -16.00 -3.00 20.04
N LYS A 242 -16.35 -4.01 20.85
CA LYS A 242 -17.31 -3.86 21.96
C LYS A 242 -16.82 -2.91 23.06
N ALA A 243 -15.53 -2.91 23.36
CA ALA A 243 -14.93 -2.04 24.38
C ALA A 243 -14.87 -0.57 23.94
N LEU A 244 -14.72 -0.33 22.63
CA LEU A 244 -14.42 0.98 22.06
C LEU A 244 -15.39 2.12 22.48
N PRO A 245 -16.73 1.95 22.48
CA PRO A 245 -17.64 3.02 22.91
C PRO A 245 -17.43 3.47 24.37
N THR A 246 -17.12 2.52 25.26
CA THR A 246 -16.85 2.79 26.68
C THR A 246 -15.52 3.52 26.84
N ILE A 247 -14.48 3.09 26.12
CA ILE A 247 -13.16 3.74 26.10
C ILE A 247 -13.29 5.20 25.64
N ILE A 248 -13.99 5.44 24.52
CA ILE A 248 -14.23 6.79 24.01
C ILE A 248 -14.95 7.64 25.06
N SER A 249 -16.00 7.11 25.67
CA SER A 249 -16.78 7.82 26.69
C SER A 249 -15.93 8.17 27.92
N TRP A 250 -15.05 7.26 28.34
CA TRP A 250 -14.14 7.51 29.45
C TRP A 250 -13.15 8.64 29.15
N TYR A 251 -12.45 8.60 28.00
CA TYR A 251 -11.51 9.67 27.64
C TYR A 251 -12.21 11.03 27.49
N LYS A 252 -13.42 11.06 26.89
CA LYS A 252 -14.26 12.27 26.84
C LYS A 252 -14.56 12.79 28.26
N SER A 253 -14.94 11.92 29.20
CA SER A 253 -15.22 12.28 30.60
C SER A 253 -14.00 12.83 31.36
N LYS A 254 -12.79 12.46 30.91
CA LYS A 254 -11.51 12.94 31.45
C LYS A 254 -11.01 14.21 30.76
N GLY A 255 -11.78 14.78 29.84
CA GLY A 255 -11.45 16.00 29.12
C GLY A 255 -10.40 15.82 28.02
N PHE A 256 -10.19 14.59 27.54
CA PHE A 256 -9.28 14.36 26.41
C PHE A 256 -9.92 14.76 25.08
N GLN A 257 -9.10 15.36 24.23
CA GLN A 257 -9.39 15.54 22.80
C GLN A 257 -8.91 14.32 22.03
N PHE A 258 -9.56 14.04 20.90
CA PHE A 258 -9.19 12.93 20.01
C PHE A 258 -8.44 13.50 18.82
N GLY A 259 -7.27 12.93 18.53
CA GLY A 259 -6.45 13.31 17.39
C GLY A 259 -5.96 12.10 16.60
N VAL A 260 -5.34 12.38 15.47
CA VAL A 260 -4.58 11.41 14.68
C VAL A 260 -3.09 11.65 14.83
N LEU A 261 -2.30 10.58 14.76
CA LEU A 261 -0.84 10.70 14.71
C LEU A 261 -0.41 11.44 13.44
N SER A 262 0.71 12.16 13.53
CA SER A 262 1.31 12.88 12.40
C SER A 262 2.83 12.66 12.41
N PRO A 263 3.47 12.49 11.23
CA PRO A 263 4.92 12.38 11.14
C PRO A 263 5.66 13.65 11.59
N ASP A 264 4.99 14.81 11.66
CA ASP A 264 5.61 16.08 12.07
C ASP A 264 5.74 16.23 13.60
N LYS A 265 5.23 15.26 14.36
CA LYS A 265 5.29 15.24 15.83
C LYS A 265 6.29 14.20 16.32
N GLU A 266 6.90 14.47 17.46
CA GLU A 266 7.76 13.50 18.15
C GLU A 266 6.99 12.20 18.41
N PRO A 267 7.48 11.05 17.91
CA PRO A 267 6.77 9.79 18.07
C PRO A 267 6.94 9.25 19.49
N VAL A 268 5.95 8.47 19.94
CA VAL A 268 6.16 7.58 21.09
C VAL A 268 7.01 6.42 20.59
N GLN A 269 8.20 6.22 21.16
CA GLN A 269 9.10 5.11 20.82
C GLN A 269 9.61 4.42 22.08
N PHE A 270 9.64 3.09 22.06
CA PHE A 270 10.30 2.33 23.10
C PHE A 270 11.82 2.46 22.99
N LYS A 271 12.51 2.42 24.13
CA LYS A 271 13.98 2.40 24.14
C LYS A 271 14.49 1.06 23.65
N VAL A 272 15.56 1.07 22.86
CA VAL A 272 16.31 -0.13 22.48
C VAL A 272 16.83 -0.83 23.74
N ASN A 273 16.28 -2.01 24.03
CA ASN A 273 16.62 -2.82 25.19
C ASN A 273 17.81 -3.76 24.91
N ASP A 274 18.36 -4.36 25.96
CA ASP A 274 19.55 -5.22 25.85
C ASP A 274 19.34 -6.42 24.93
N LYS A 275 18.13 -7.01 24.95
CA LYS A 275 17.77 -8.09 24.03
C LYS A 275 17.94 -7.66 22.58
N ALA A 276 17.46 -6.47 22.22
CA ALA A 276 17.60 -5.94 20.87
C ALA A 276 19.06 -5.65 20.51
N ARG A 277 19.85 -5.09 21.42
CA ARG A 277 21.30 -4.84 21.21
C ARG A 277 22.10 -6.12 20.97
N GLN A 278 21.64 -7.24 21.49
CA GLN A 278 22.28 -8.54 21.37
C GLN A 278 21.85 -9.33 20.11
N LEU A 279 20.90 -8.80 19.32
CA LEU A 279 20.49 -9.43 18.06
C LEU A 279 21.67 -9.39 17.08
N LYS A 280 22.19 -10.57 16.74
CA LYS A 280 23.31 -10.73 15.80
C LYS A 280 22.84 -10.63 14.35
N ARG A 281 22.25 -9.50 13.97
CA ARG A 281 21.86 -9.22 12.57
C ARG A 281 22.99 -8.51 11.86
N SER A 282 23.28 -8.93 10.63
CA SER A 282 24.17 -8.18 9.75
C SER A 282 23.45 -6.92 9.29
N ALA A 283 24.11 -5.77 9.43
CA ALA A 283 23.66 -4.54 8.78
C ALA A 283 23.68 -4.73 7.26
N PRO A 284 22.74 -4.12 6.52
CA PRO A 284 22.80 -4.10 5.06
C PRO A 284 24.07 -3.40 4.58
N SER A 285 24.57 -3.77 3.40
CA SER A 285 25.74 -3.13 2.81
C SER A 285 25.44 -1.67 2.48
N GLU A 286 26.47 -0.81 2.49
CA GLU A 286 26.33 0.60 2.12
C GLU A 286 25.73 0.76 0.70
N ALA A 287 26.18 -0.06 -0.25
CA ALA A 287 25.62 -0.08 -1.60
C ALA A 287 24.12 -0.38 -1.63
N TRP A 288 23.64 -1.30 -0.78
CA TRP A 288 22.21 -1.60 -0.66
C TRP A 288 21.44 -0.42 -0.03
N VAL A 289 21.98 0.19 1.03
CA VAL A 289 21.37 1.35 1.68
C VAL A 289 21.23 2.52 0.70
N GLN A 290 22.28 2.81 -0.08
CA GLN A 290 22.26 3.87 -1.09
C GLN A 290 21.21 3.61 -2.18
N SER A 291 21.05 2.36 -2.62
CA SER A 291 20.15 2.03 -3.73
C SER A 291 18.69 1.79 -3.33
N HIS A 292 18.38 1.64 -2.04
CA HIS A 292 17.01 1.33 -1.56
C HIS A 292 16.46 2.35 -0.57
N VAL A 293 17.30 2.93 0.29
CA VAL A 293 16.85 3.72 1.45
C VAL A 293 17.13 5.21 1.28
N ALA A 294 18.35 5.58 0.86
CA ALA A 294 18.83 6.96 0.89
C ALA A 294 17.96 7.94 0.08
N GLY A 295 17.38 7.48 -1.03
CA GLY A 295 16.48 8.29 -1.86
C GLY A 295 15.01 8.27 -1.42
N ASN A 296 14.61 7.40 -0.49
CA ASN A 296 13.19 7.18 -0.18
C ASN A 296 12.54 8.41 0.47
N ALA A 297 13.28 9.16 1.29
CA ALA A 297 12.75 10.36 1.94
C ALA A 297 12.24 11.42 0.95
N ALA A 298 12.74 11.42 -0.30
CA ALA A 298 12.25 12.30 -1.35
C ALA A 298 10.78 12.04 -1.74
N LEU A 299 10.24 10.84 -1.48
CA LEU A 299 8.82 10.52 -1.67
C LEU A 299 7.90 11.31 -0.73
N PHE A 300 8.46 11.83 0.35
CA PHE A 300 7.74 12.56 1.40
C PHE A 300 8.02 14.06 1.37
N ALA A 301 8.89 14.51 0.46
CA ALA A 301 9.25 15.90 0.34
C ALA A 301 8.13 16.74 -0.25
N ASP A 302 8.06 17.99 0.16
CA ASP A 302 7.19 18.98 -0.48
C ASP A 302 7.61 19.18 -1.94
N GLY A 303 6.64 19.15 -2.85
CA GLY A 303 6.90 19.35 -4.27
C GLY A 303 5.62 19.35 -5.10
N LYS A 304 5.75 19.68 -6.38
CA LYS A 304 4.62 19.63 -7.31
C LYS A 304 4.41 18.18 -7.77
N PRO A 305 3.20 17.62 -7.64
CA PRO A 305 2.87 16.37 -8.32
C PRO A 305 3.04 16.54 -9.84
N LEU A 306 3.36 15.45 -10.52
CA LEU A 306 3.41 15.34 -11.97
C LEU A 306 2.15 14.60 -12.45
N ARG A 307 1.19 15.35 -12.98
CA ARG A 307 -0.02 14.81 -13.62
C ARG A 307 0.30 14.36 -15.04
N LEU A 308 0.02 13.09 -15.34
CA LEU A 308 0.19 12.47 -16.64
C LEU A 308 -1.20 12.23 -17.24
N GLU A 309 -1.49 12.85 -18.39
CA GLU A 309 -2.70 12.63 -19.18
C GLU A 309 -2.28 11.91 -20.48
N VAL A 310 -2.69 10.66 -20.67
CA VAL A 310 -2.34 9.82 -21.82
C VAL A 310 -3.61 9.36 -22.50
N GLY A 311 -4.02 10.09 -23.54
CA GLY A 311 -5.34 9.91 -24.16
C GLY A 311 -6.46 9.99 -23.12
N PRO A 312 -7.31 8.95 -22.95
CA PRO A 312 -8.38 8.93 -21.95
C PRO A 312 -7.92 8.47 -20.56
N GLN A 313 -6.66 8.05 -20.39
CA GLN A 313 -6.14 7.62 -19.10
C GLN A 313 -5.39 8.79 -18.42
N GLU A 314 -5.45 8.84 -17.10
CA GLU A 314 -4.67 9.79 -16.32
C GLU A 314 -4.11 9.14 -15.06
N THR A 315 -2.95 9.62 -14.64
CA THR A 315 -2.36 9.27 -13.35
C THR A 315 -1.58 10.46 -12.81
N THR A 316 -1.34 10.48 -11.51
CA THR A 316 -0.48 11.45 -10.86
C THR A 316 0.71 10.74 -10.22
N LEU A 317 1.90 11.29 -10.40
CA LEU A 317 3.12 10.91 -9.70
C LEU A 317 3.41 11.98 -8.65
N GLN A 318 3.50 11.60 -7.38
CA GLN A 318 3.85 12.51 -6.30
C GLN A 318 5.33 12.91 -6.37
N PRO A 319 5.75 13.99 -5.67
CA PRO A 319 7.18 14.28 -5.48
C PRO A 319 7.94 13.02 -5.05
N GLY A 320 9.14 12.81 -5.62
CA GLY A 320 9.95 11.62 -5.42
C GLY A 320 9.55 10.38 -6.24
N GLU A 321 8.30 10.30 -6.76
CA GLU A 321 7.89 9.23 -7.70
C GLU A 321 8.35 9.50 -9.13
N TYR A 322 8.89 10.69 -9.38
CA TYR A 322 9.53 11.07 -10.63
C TYR A 322 10.77 11.92 -10.32
N LEU A 323 11.69 11.99 -11.28
CA LEU A 323 12.86 12.85 -11.19
C LEU A 323 12.82 13.86 -12.34
N TYR A 324 13.36 15.05 -12.11
CA TYR A 324 13.59 16.05 -13.15
C TYR A 324 15.08 16.31 -13.24
N GLU A 325 15.74 15.65 -14.20
CA GLU A 325 17.20 15.70 -14.39
C GLU A 325 17.49 16.15 -15.82
N ASN A 326 18.40 17.12 -16.00
CA ASN A 326 18.83 17.61 -17.32
C ASN A 326 17.70 18.03 -18.26
N GLY A 327 16.57 18.51 -17.73
CA GLY A 327 15.39 18.90 -18.52
C GLY A 327 14.43 17.76 -18.84
N HIS A 328 14.67 16.56 -18.32
CA HIS A 328 13.89 15.36 -18.60
C HIS A 328 13.16 14.90 -17.34
N TYR A 329 11.89 14.51 -17.49
CA TYR A 329 11.17 13.77 -16.47
C TYR A 329 11.56 12.30 -16.57
N LEU A 330 12.19 11.73 -15.54
CA LEU A 330 12.43 10.29 -15.44
C LEU A 330 11.36 9.67 -14.54
N VAL A 331 10.84 8.52 -14.95
CA VAL A 331 9.75 7.83 -14.26
C VAL A 331 10.02 6.34 -14.08
N PRO A 332 9.52 5.71 -12.99
CA PRO A 332 9.56 4.27 -12.83
C PRO A 332 8.52 3.63 -13.76
N VAL A 333 9.00 2.85 -14.72
CA VAL A 333 8.15 2.45 -15.85
C VAL A 333 7.01 1.53 -15.45
N ARG A 334 7.25 0.62 -14.50
CA ARG A 334 6.20 -0.24 -13.96
C ARG A 334 5.03 0.59 -13.39
N THR A 335 5.35 1.54 -12.51
CA THR A 335 4.35 2.39 -11.84
C THR A 335 3.52 3.15 -12.85
N VAL A 336 4.16 3.78 -13.84
CA VAL A 336 3.43 4.52 -14.89
C VAL A 336 2.55 3.60 -15.72
N ALA A 337 3.07 2.44 -16.13
CA ALA A 337 2.32 1.50 -16.94
C ALA A 337 1.09 0.96 -16.21
N GLU A 338 1.26 0.46 -14.98
CA GLU A 338 0.19 -0.16 -14.19
C GLU A 338 -0.89 0.86 -13.78
N ARG A 339 -0.50 2.09 -13.38
CA ARG A 339 -1.48 3.15 -13.06
C ARG A 339 -2.28 3.64 -14.28
N LEU A 340 -1.69 3.58 -15.47
CA LEU A 340 -2.41 3.82 -16.73
C LEU A 340 -3.19 2.58 -17.22
N GLY A 341 -3.28 1.53 -16.39
CA GLY A 341 -4.03 0.30 -16.64
C GLY A 341 -3.34 -0.69 -17.58
N GLY A 342 -2.05 -0.49 -17.83
CA GLY A 342 -1.18 -1.40 -18.57
C GLY A 342 -0.61 -2.52 -17.69
N THR A 343 0.40 -3.22 -18.19
CA THR A 343 1.10 -4.27 -17.43
C THR A 343 2.61 -4.15 -17.56
N ALA A 344 3.33 -4.65 -16.55
CA ALA A 344 4.78 -4.71 -16.54
C ALA A 344 5.26 -6.10 -16.11
N VAL A 345 6.15 -6.70 -16.90
CA VAL A 345 6.71 -8.03 -16.64
C VAL A 345 8.23 -7.96 -16.66
N TRP A 346 8.86 -8.45 -15.60
CA TRP A 346 10.31 -8.57 -15.53
C TRP A 346 10.77 -9.94 -16.02
N ASN A 347 11.71 -9.97 -16.96
CA ASN A 347 12.41 -11.18 -17.36
C ASN A 347 13.83 -11.16 -16.80
N ALA A 348 14.05 -11.92 -15.71
CA ALA A 348 15.33 -11.97 -15.02
C ALA A 348 16.48 -12.52 -15.89
N LYS A 349 16.20 -13.51 -16.74
CA LYS A 349 17.22 -14.13 -17.59
C LYS A 349 17.71 -13.18 -18.69
N ALA A 350 16.77 -12.46 -19.30
CA ALA A 350 17.07 -11.49 -20.35
C ALA A 350 17.44 -10.10 -19.79
N GLN A 351 17.21 -9.85 -18.51
CA GLN A 351 17.29 -8.54 -17.86
C GLN A 351 16.52 -7.48 -18.66
N THR A 352 15.27 -7.81 -18.97
CA THR A 352 14.37 -6.93 -19.71
C THR A 352 13.10 -6.69 -18.92
N ALA A 353 12.63 -5.44 -18.95
CA ALA A 353 11.29 -5.08 -18.50
C ALA A 353 10.39 -4.95 -19.73
N GLY A 354 9.40 -5.83 -19.84
CA GLY A 354 8.37 -5.79 -20.86
C GLY A 354 7.15 -5.03 -20.36
N ILE A 355 6.70 -4.03 -21.12
CA ILE A 355 5.65 -3.09 -20.71
C ILE A 355 4.59 -3.04 -21.81
N THR A 356 3.32 -3.08 -21.42
CA THR A 356 2.17 -2.78 -22.29
C THR A 356 1.40 -1.62 -21.68
N LEU A 357 0.88 -0.72 -22.52
CA LEU A 357 0.02 0.37 -22.08
C LEU A 357 -1.42 0.04 -22.44
N LYS A 358 -2.39 0.36 -21.60
CA LYS A 358 -3.80 0.00 -21.83
C LYS A 358 -4.37 0.50 -23.16
N ALA A 359 -3.92 1.66 -23.60
CA ALA A 359 -4.37 2.28 -24.84
C ALA A 359 -3.87 1.53 -26.10
N ASP A 360 -2.87 0.66 -25.98
CA ASP A 360 -2.37 -0.19 -27.07
C ASP A 360 -1.80 -1.51 -26.51
N THR A 361 -2.59 -2.57 -26.57
CA THR A 361 -2.20 -3.91 -26.11
C THR A 361 -1.36 -4.69 -27.13
N ASP A 362 -1.33 -4.24 -28.39
CA ASP A 362 -0.58 -4.93 -29.46
C ASP A 362 0.89 -4.50 -29.47
N THR A 363 1.19 -3.36 -28.85
CA THR A 363 2.55 -2.85 -28.64
C THR A 363 3.09 -3.22 -27.26
N THR A 364 4.19 -3.97 -27.24
CA THR A 364 5.01 -4.22 -26.05
C THR A 364 6.33 -3.48 -26.18
N LEU A 365 6.65 -2.65 -25.19
CA LEU A 365 7.98 -2.05 -25.05
C LEU A 365 8.89 -2.99 -24.27
N LEU A 366 10.08 -3.27 -24.78
CA LEU A 366 11.12 -4.03 -24.09
C LEU A 366 12.27 -3.10 -23.71
N ILE A 367 12.46 -2.87 -22.42
CA ILE A 367 13.57 -2.09 -21.88
C ILE A 367 14.71 -3.04 -21.52
N HIS A 368 15.84 -2.91 -22.20
CA HIS A 368 17.05 -3.68 -21.98
C HIS A 368 17.97 -2.93 -21.02
N THR A 369 18.07 -3.38 -19.78
CA THR A 369 18.78 -2.63 -18.71
C THR A 369 20.29 -2.64 -18.86
N LYS A 370 20.87 -3.60 -19.59
CA LYS A 370 22.31 -3.70 -19.84
C LYS A 370 22.79 -2.89 -21.04
N SER A 371 21.98 -2.85 -22.09
CA SER A 371 22.35 -2.19 -23.35
C SER A 371 21.75 -0.80 -23.47
N GLU A 372 20.96 -0.34 -22.50
CA GLU A 372 20.29 0.96 -22.53
C GLU A 372 19.46 1.16 -23.81
N LEU A 373 18.79 0.08 -24.23
CA LEU A 373 17.94 0.05 -25.41
C LEU A 373 16.47 -0.10 -25.01
N LEU A 374 15.62 0.66 -25.68
CA LEU A 374 14.17 0.54 -25.64
C LEU A 374 13.71 0.03 -27.01
N SER A 375 13.20 -1.21 -27.04
CA SER A 375 12.71 -1.85 -28.25
C SER A 375 11.19 -1.80 -28.31
N VAL A 376 10.63 -1.54 -29.49
CA VAL A 376 9.19 -1.69 -29.75
C VAL A 376 8.94 -3.06 -30.36
N MET A 377 8.02 -3.82 -29.75
CA MET A 377 7.50 -5.07 -30.28
C MET A 377 6.03 -4.87 -30.64
N ASN A 378 5.64 -5.11 -31.88
CA ASN A 378 4.23 -5.16 -32.28
C ASN A 378 3.87 -6.59 -32.66
N SER A 379 2.83 -7.15 -32.04
CA SER A 379 2.40 -8.55 -32.27
C SER A 379 3.57 -9.55 -32.13
N GLY A 380 4.47 -9.31 -31.18
CA GLY A 380 5.66 -10.15 -30.93
C GLY A 380 6.82 -9.98 -31.93
N LYS A 381 6.71 -9.08 -32.92
CA LYS A 381 7.79 -8.75 -33.87
C LYS A 381 8.43 -7.42 -33.52
N LYS A 382 9.76 -7.41 -33.49
CA LYS A 382 10.55 -6.20 -33.26
C LYS A 382 10.39 -5.22 -34.43
N GLN A 383 10.05 -3.97 -34.11
CA GLN A 383 9.84 -2.90 -35.08
C GLN A 383 11.03 -1.94 -35.11
N SER A 384 11.45 -1.45 -33.94
CA SER A 384 12.51 -0.43 -33.82
C SER A 384 13.24 -0.53 -32.49
N ASP A 385 14.45 0.03 -32.47
CA ASP A 385 15.27 0.27 -31.27
C ASP A 385 15.53 1.76 -31.13
N ILE A 386 15.42 2.26 -29.91
CA ILE A 386 15.85 3.59 -29.55
C ILE A 386 16.81 3.46 -28.37
N SER A 387 17.95 4.15 -28.44
CA SER A 387 18.83 4.30 -27.29
C SER A 387 18.20 5.28 -26.31
N THR A 388 18.08 4.88 -25.05
CA THR A 388 17.48 5.70 -23.99
C THR A 388 18.28 5.51 -22.71
N SER A 389 18.37 6.55 -21.89
CA SER A 389 18.99 6.42 -20.57
C SER A 389 18.14 5.51 -19.68
N VAL A 390 18.70 4.36 -19.29
CA VAL A 390 18.06 3.43 -18.36
C VAL A 390 18.78 3.49 -17.03
N SER A 391 18.04 3.75 -15.95
CA SER A 391 18.56 3.75 -14.59
C SER A 391 17.83 2.72 -13.73
N LEU A 392 18.57 1.97 -12.93
CA LEU A 392 18.01 1.08 -11.90
C LEU A 392 18.11 1.79 -10.55
N LYS A 393 16.97 2.18 -9.98
CA LYS A 393 16.87 2.84 -8.67
C LYS A 393 15.75 2.20 -7.87
N ASN A 394 16.00 1.78 -6.62
CA ASN A 394 15.05 1.07 -5.76
C ASN A 394 14.39 -0.15 -6.44
N ASP A 395 15.17 -0.99 -7.11
CA ASP A 395 14.70 -2.15 -7.92
C ASP A 395 13.67 -1.82 -9.02
N ALA A 396 13.47 -0.54 -9.32
CA ALA A 396 12.65 -0.08 -10.42
C ALA A 396 13.53 0.32 -11.62
N VAL A 397 13.00 0.09 -12.81
CA VAL A 397 13.57 0.56 -14.08
C VAL A 397 13.03 1.97 -14.33
N TRP A 398 13.93 2.93 -14.48
CA TRP A 398 13.63 4.33 -14.74
C TRP A 398 14.11 4.72 -16.13
N ILE A 399 13.26 5.41 -16.90
CA ILE A 399 13.62 5.98 -18.20
C ILE A 399 13.00 7.38 -18.35
N PRO A 400 13.48 8.21 -19.29
CA PRO A 400 12.82 9.44 -19.68
C PRO A 400 11.38 9.19 -20.15
N LEU A 401 10.44 9.94 -19.59
CA LEU A 401 9.01 9.89 -19.89
C LEU A 401 8.71 10.14 -21.38
N ARG A 402 9.46 11.06 -21.99
CA ARG A 402 9.33 11.35 -23.43
C ARG A 402 9.71 10.13 -24.26
N ASP A 403 10.80 9.44 -23.91
CA ASP A 403 11.26 8.26 -24.63
C ASP A 403 10.25 7.12 -24.49
N LEU A 404 9.71 6.91 -23.29
CA LEU A 404 8.64 5.93 -23.04
C LEU A 404 7.48 6.09 -24.02
N PHE A 405 6.90 7.30 -24.08
CA PHE A 405 5.69 7.54 -24.86
C PHE A 405 5.96 7.73 -26.36
N ALA A 406 7.04 8.41 -26.75
CA ALA A 406 7.41 8.54 -28.15
C ALA A 406 7.66 7.18 -28.80
N THR A 407 8.30 6.27 -28.05
CA THR A 407 8.57 4.91 -28.53
C THR A 407 7.31 4.05 -28.58
N ALA A 408 6.32 4.30 -27.72
CA ALA A 408 4.98 3.73 -27.82
C ALA A 408 4.12 4.35 -28.95
N GLY A 409 4.65 5.28 -29.75
CA GLY A 409 3.95 5.89 -30.89
C GLY A 409 3.19 7.18 -30.57
N TYR A 410 3.28 7.70 -29.35
CA TYR A 410 2.69 8.99 -28.99
C TYR A 410 3.63 10.14 -29.38
N MET A 411 3.31 10.81 -30.47
CA MET A 411 4.18 11.84 -31.05
C MET A 411 3.96 13.23 -30.43
N ASN A 412 2.77 13.46 -29.85
CA ASN A 412 2.38 14.77 -29.33
C ASN A 412 2.48 14.79 -27.80
N ILE A 413 3.66 15.15 -27.29
CA ILE A 413 3.95 15.22 -25.86
C ILE A 413 4.21 16.67 -25.47
N ALA A 414 3.30 17.24 -24.66
CA ALA A 414 3.38 18.61 -24.16
C ALA A 414 3.53 18.63 -22.64
N ALA A 415 4.49 19.41 -22.14
CA ALA A 415 4.69 19.62 -20.71
C ALA A 415 4.32 21.06 -20.32
N SER A 416 3.71 21.23 -19.15
CA SER A 416 3.35 22.52 -18.56
C SER A 416 3.49 22.48 -17.04
N GLU A 417 3.60 23.64 -16.41
CA GLU A 417 3.72 23.76 -14.96
C GLU A 417 2.92 24.97 -14.48
N ASN A 418 2.26 24.83 -13.32
CA ASN A 418 1.63 25.93 -12.59
C ASN A 418 2.08 25.90 -11.13
N SER A 419 1.50 26.73 -10.25
CA SER A 419 1.91 26.80 -8.84
C SER A 419 1.58 25.54 -8.02
N VAL A 420 0.67 24.69 -8.49
CA VAL A 420 0.13 23.53 -7.78
C VAL A 420 0.71 22.22 -8.31
N GLU A 421 0.90 22.10 -9.63
CA GLU A 421 1.31 20.84 -10.27
C GLU A 421 2.20 21.07 -11.50
N ARG A 422 2.87 19.99 -11.91
CA ARG A 422 3.44 19.80 -13.24
C ARG A 422 2.52 18.88 -14.02
N ARG A 423 2.41 19.09 -15.33
CA ARG A 423 1.51 18.32 -16.18
C ARG A 423 2.20 17.93 -17.48
N VAL A 424 2.09 16.67 -17.85
CA VAL A 424 2.47 16.15 -19.17
C VAL A 424 1.24 15.56 -19.84
N LYS A 425 0.91 16.08 -21.03
CA LYS A 425 -0.16 15.58 -21.88
C LYS A 425 0.43 14.84 -23.07
N VAL A 426 -0.10 13.66 -23.34
CA VAL A 426 0.35 12.73 -24.37
C VAL A 426 -0.88 12.39 -25.22
N PHE A 427 -0.80 12.72 -26.51
CA PHE A 427 -1.89 12.54 -27.49
C PHE A 427 -1.49 11.62 -28.63
#